data_AF-A0A661FDE1-F1
#
_entry.id   AF-A0A661FDE1-F1
#
_cell.length_a   1.000
_cell.length_b   1.000
_cell.length_c   1.000
_cell.angle_alpha   90.00
_cell.angle_beta   90.00
_cell.angle_gamma   90.00
#
_symmetry.space_group_name_H-M   'P 1'
#
loop_
_entity.id
_entity.type
_entity.pdbx_description
1 polymer ?
#
loop_
_entity_poly.entity_id
_entity_poly.type
_entity_poly.pdbx_seq_one_letter_code
_entity_poly.pdbx_strand_id
1 'polypeptide(L)'
;MRVIENIKAIPKMQKFRYAMILLASMSLLGPLAFLPQLVGSDDLCGSLCMRRFYLYFPGMTWEDFFVHVNAASIGVMAFSLIMITTLFFGRIWCGYLCPVGGLAELSSRMLNDRWKIEFRSLPQIQIRYGYFGFFLVAMPALGISACSLCNFITIPRLIEAMSGEYRGMVFLVSS
;
A
#
# COMPACT_ATOMS: atom_id res chain seq x y z
N MET A 1 -4.63 -13.05 -29.26
CA MET A 1 -6.02 -13.52 -29.47
C MET A 1 -6.61 -14.25 -28.26
N ARG A 2 -5.95 -15.26 -27.67
CA ARG A 2 -6.46 -15.99 -26.47
C ARG A 2 -6.80 -15.13 -25.24
N VAL A 3 -6.09 -14.01 -25.02
CA VAL A 3 -6.35 -13.10 -23.88
C VAL A 3 -7.72 -12.41 -24.02
N ILE A 4 -8.11 -12.03 -25.24
CA ILE A 4 -9.37 -11.33 -25.50
C ILE A 4 -10.55 -12.31 -25.32
N GLU A 5 -10.39 -13.56 -25.74
CA GLU A 5 -11.39 -14.62 -25.51
C GLU A 5 -11.58 -14.93 -24.03
N ASN A 6 -10.48 -15.00 -23.27
CA ASN A 6 -10.53 -15.21 -21.82
C ASN A 6 -11.20 -14.04 -21.07
N ILE A 7 -11.03 -12.80 -21.53
CA ILE A 7 -11.73 -11.63 -20.97
C ILE A 7 -13.23 -11.66 -21.30
N LYS A 8 -13.59 -12.14 -22.50
CA LYS A 8 -14.99 -12.23 -22.93
C LYS A 8 -15.76 -13.32 -22.18
N ALA A 9 -15.10 -14.41 -21.80
CA ALA A 9 -15.64 -15.53 -21.03
C ALA A 9 -15.93 -15.21 -19.55
N ILE A 10 -15.60 -14.00 -19.05
CA ILE A 10 -15.82 -13.63 -17.65
C ILE A 10 -17.32 -13.48 -17.36
N PRO A 11 -17.87 -14.14 -16.31
CA PRO A 11 -19.26 -14.02 -15.94
C PRO A 11 -19.61 -12.58 -15.49
N LYS A 12 -20.85 -12.14 -15.73
CA LYS A 12 -21.31 -10.76 -15.45
C LYS A 12 -21.00 -10.28 -14.02
N MET A 13 -21.16 -11.16 -13.03
CA MET A 13 -20.89 -10.83 -11.61
C MET A 13 -19.41 -10.50 -11.34
N GLN A 14 -18.46 -11.16 -12.03
CA GLN A 14 -17.04 -10.85 -11.89
C GLN A 14 -16.65 -9.54 -12.58
N LYS A 15 -17.30 -9.20 -13.70
CA LYS A 15 -17.08 -7.91 -14.36
C LYS A 15 -17.46 -6.74 -13.44
N PHE A 16 -18.56 -6.86 -12.69
CA PHE A 16 -18.95 -5.86 -11.69
C PHE A 16 -17.89 -5.70 -10.59
N ARG A 17 -17.35 -6.81 -10.07
CA ARG A 17 -16.28 -6.78 -9.06
C ARG A 17 -15.02 -6.08 -9.58
N TYR A 18 -14.57 -6.38 -10.81
CA TYR A 18 -13.38 -5.72 -11.36
C TYR A 18 -13.62 -4.23 -11.65
N ALA A 19 -14.82 -3.87 -12.11
CA ALA A 19 -15.19 -2.47 -12.28
C ALA A 19 -15.14 -1.71 -10.95
N MET A 20 -15.65 -2.30 -9.86
CA MET A 20 -15.56 -1.72 -8.52
C MET A 20 -14.11 -1.57 -8.05
N ILE A 21 -13.27 -2.58 -8.26
CA ILE A 21 -11.83 -2.53 -7.91
C ILE A 21 -11.12 -1.40 -8.67
N LEU A 22 -11.36 -1.29 -9.98
CA LEU A 22 -10.74 -0.23 -10.80
C LEU A 22 -11.20 1.15 -10.37
N LEU A 23 -12.51 1.33 -10.18
CA LEU A 23 -13.09 2.58 -9.72
C LEU A 23 -12.54 2.97 -8.34
N ALA A 24 -12.50 2.03 -7.40
CA ALA A 24 -11.92 2.25 -6.08
C ALA A 24 -10.43 2.55 -6.16
N SER A 25 -9.68 1.87 -7.04
CA SER A 25 -8.25 2.15 -7.21
C SER A 25 -8.01 3.56 -7.74
N MET A 26 -8.81 4.01 -8.70
CA MET A 26 -8.75 5.38 -9.22
C MET A 26 -9.15 6.41 -8.15
N SER A 27 -10.20 6.12 -7.38
CA SER A 27 -10.70 7.05 -6.36
C SER A 27 -9.88 7.09 -5.07
N LEU A 28 -9.17 6.03 -4.70
CA LEU A 28 -8.28 6.01 -3.52
C LEU A 28 -6.86 6.49 -3.87
N LEU A 29 -6.27 5.99 -4.96
CA LEU A 29 -4.89 6.35 -5.32
C LEU A 29 -4.79 7.75 -5.92
N GLY A 30 -5.85 8.23 -6.58
CA GLY A 30 -5.90 9.57 -7.14
C GLY A 30 -5.67 10.64 -6.07
N PRO A 31 -6.52 10.77 -5.05
CA PRO A 31 -6.32 11.73 -3.96
C PRO A 31 -5.02 11.51 -3.19
N LEU A 32 -4.54 10.27 -3.09
CA LEU A 32 -3.27 9.96 -2.44
C LEU A 32 -2.06 10.59 -3.15
N ALA A 33 -2.14 10.79 -4.46
CA ALA A 33 -1.12 11.48 -5.24
C ALA A 33 -1.09 12.99 -4.97
N PHE A 34 -2.25 13.61 -4.77
CA PHE A 34 -2.39 15.06 -4.57
C PHE A 34 -2.30 15.49 -3.10
N LEU A 35 -2.45 14.55 -2.17
CA LEU A 35 -2.37 14.78 -0.72
C LEU A 35 -1.07 15.48 -0.25
N PRO A 36 0.14 15.07 -0.67
CA PRO A 36 1.37 15.77 -0.26
C PRO A 36 1.43 17.23 -0.74
N GLN A 37 0.88 17.52 -1.92
CA GLN A 37 0.82 18.88 -2.47
C GLN A 37 -0.12 19.79 -1.66
N LEU A 38 -1.23 19.25 -1.15
CA LEU A 38 -2.18 19.99 -0.31
C LEU A 38 -1.63 20.34 1.08
N VAL A 39 -0.70 19.55 1.60
CA VAL A 39 -0.15 19.73 2.96
C VAL A 39 1.22 20.39 2.95
N GLY A 40 1.73 20.77 1.76
CA GLY A 40 3.02 21.44 1.62
C GLY A 40 4.20 20.57 2.05
N SER A 41 4.02 19.24 2.07
CA SER A 41 5.07 18.27 2.39
C SER A 41 5.63 17.68 1.11
N ASP A 42 6.95 17.61 0.99
CA ASP A 42 7.61 17.05 -0.20
C ASP A 42 7.30 15.57 -0.44
N ASP A 43 6.90 14.80 0.58
CA ASP A 43 6.64 13.35 0.48
C ASP A 43 5.60 12.85 1.50
N LEU A 44 4.94 11.71 1.20
CA LEU A 44 4.02 11.00 2.13
C LEU A 44 4.73 10.35 3.33
N CYS A 45 6.05 10.55 3.49
CA CYS A 45 6.84 10.00 4.59
C CYS A 45 7.15 11.01 5.71
N GLY A 46 6.68 12.26 5.58
CA GLY A 46 6.82 13.30 6.61
C GLY A 46 5.70 13.28 7.65
N SER A 47 5.03 14.42 7.82
CA SER A 47 3.94 14.62 8.80
C SER A 47 2.67 13.80 8.51
N LEU A 48 2.49 13.30 7.28
CA LEU A 48 1.31 12.54 6.84
C LEU A 48 1.54 11.04 6.66
N CYS A 49 2.58 10.48 7.27
CA CYS A 49 2.90 9.07 7.06
C CYS A 49 1.87 8.13 7.72
N MET A 50 0.96 7.57 6.92
CA MET A 50 -0.07 6.62 7.38
C MET A 50 0.50 5.31 7.94
N ARG A 51 1.78 4.99 7.68
CA ARG A 51 2.43 3.74 8.11
C ARG A 51 3.44 3.94 9.25
N ARG A 52 3.60 5.17 9.75
CA ARG A 52 4.51 5.46 10.86
C ARG A 52 3.85 5.07 12.18
N PHE A 53 4.15 3.87 12.66
CA PHE A 53 3.79 3.47 14.03
C PHE A 53 4.80 4.07 15.03
N TYR A 54 4.35 4.30 16.26
CA TYR A 54 5.15 4.95 17.30
C TYR A 54 6.45 4.18 17.55
N LEU A 55 7.59 4.84 17.37
CA LEU A 55 8.92 4.30 17.64
C LEU A 55 9.65 5.26 18.59
N TYR A 56 10.03 4.74 19.75
CA TYR A 56 10.78 5.48 20.75
C TYR A 56 12.28 5.27 20.50
N PHE A 57 12.97 6.33 20.07
CA PHE A 57 14.43 6.35 20.01
C PHE A 57 14.99 6.97 21.31
N PRO A 58 15.99 6.36 21.95
CA PRO A 58 16.64 6.94 23.13
C PRO A 58 17.39 8.22 22.73
N GLY A 59 17.06 9.35 23.37
CA GLY A 59 17.66 10.67 23.10
C GLY A 59 16.79 11.66 22.34
N MET A 60 15.51 11.36 22.07
CA MET A 60 14.60 12.32 21.42
C MET A 60 14.23 13.51 22.31
N THR A 61 14.15 14.69 21.70
CA THR A 61 13.62 15.88 22.37
C THR A 61 12.10 15.80 22.49
N TRP A 62 11.51 16.59 23.40
CA TRP A 62 10.06 16.63 23.58
C TRP A 62 9.31 17.12 22.33
N GLU A 63 9.94 17.94 21.48
CA GLU A 63 9.34 18.43 20.24
C GLU A 63 9.22 17.32 19.19
N ASP A 64 10.27 16.51 19.03
CA ASP A 64 10.27 15.35 18.12
C ASP A 64 9.20 14.32 18.52
N PHE A 65 8.99 14.16 19.83
CA PHE A 65 7.96 13.27 20.36
C PHE A 65 6.56 13.69 19.87
N PHE A 66 6.19 14.97 19.96
CA PHE A 66 4.86 15.42 19.52
C PHE A 66 4.65 15.28 18.02
N VAL A 67 5.68 15.55 17.21
CA VAL A 67 5.62 15.34 15.76
C VAL A 67 5.40 13.87 15.43
N HIS A 68 6.09 12.96 16.13
CA HIS A 68 5.97 11.52 15.90
C HIS A 68 4.60 10.98 16.33
N VAL A 69 4.05 11.48 17.44
CA VAL A 69 2.72 11.10 17.94
C VAL A 69 1.61 11.58 16.99
N ASN A 70 1.70 12.83 16.52
CA ASN A 70 0.72 13.37 15.57
C ASN A 70 0.74 12.64 14.22
N ALA A 71 1.92 12.28 13.70
CA ALA A 71 2.00 11.46 12.49
C ALA A 71 1.44 10.04 12.72
N ALA A 72 1.71 9.45 13.89
CA ALA A 72 1.22 8.10 14.23
C ALA A 72 -0.31 8.06 14.39
N SER A 73 -0.94 9.12 14.90
CA SER A 73 -2.40 9.18 15.08
C SER A 73 -3.15 9.07 13.76
N ILE A 74 -2.64 9.69 12.68
CA ILE A 74 -3.21 9.60 11.33
C ILE A 74 -3.21 8.14 10.85
N GLY A 75 -2.09 7.43 11.03
CA GLY A 75 -1.97 6.02 10.68
C GLY A 75 -2.93 5.13 11.48
N VAL A 76 -3.04 5.36 12.79
CA VAL A 76 -3.98 4.65 13.66
C VAL A 76 -5.43 4.92 13.25
N MET A 77 -5.78 6.17 12.93
CA MET A 77 -7.12 6.52 12.45
C MET A 77 -7.45 5.83 11.13
N ALA A 78 -6.55 5.88 10.15
CA ALA A 78 -6.75 5.21 8.86
C ALA A 78 -6.90 3.69 9.03
N PHE A 79 -6.03 3.05 9.83
CA PHE A 79 -6.13 1.62 10.11
C PHE A 79 -7.43 1.26 10.85
N SER A 80 -7.82 2.08 11.84
CA SER A 80 -9.05 1.86 12.61
C SER A 80 -10.28 2.00 11.73
N LEU A 81 -10.31 2.99 10.82
CA LEU A 81 -11.38 3.14 9.83
C LEU A 81 -11.50 1.89 8.95
N ILE A 82 -10.37 1.37 8.47
CA ILE A 82 -10.34 0.14 7.68
C ILE A 82 -10.85 -1.04 8.52
N MET A 83 -10.38 -1.19 9.77
CA MET A 83 -10.80 -2.28 10.64
C MET A 83 -12.29 -2.23 10.95
N ILE A 84 -12.82 -1.06 11.31
CA ILE A 84 -14.24 -0.84 11.61
C ILE A 84 -15.08 -1.15 10.38
N THR A 85 -14.75 -0.57 9.21
CA THR A 85 -15.48 -0.84 7.98
C THR A 85 -15.45 -2.32 7.61
N THR A 86 -14.32 -3.01 7.83
CA THR A 86 -14.20 -4.45 7.55
C THR A 86 -14.99 -5.31 8.54
N LEU A 87 -15.12 -4.89 9.80
CA LEU A 87 -15.83 -5.64 10.82
C LEU A 87 -17.36 -5.53 10.63
N PHE A 88 -17.85 -4.36 10.24
CA PHE A 88 -19.29 -4.13 10.00
C PHE A 88 -19.76 -4.59 8.63
N PHE A 89 -18.99 -4.31 7.57
CA PHE A 89 -19.38 -4.63 6.19
C PHE A 89 -18.72 -5.92 5.66
N GLY A 90 -17.94 -6.62 6.49
CA GLY A 90 -17.20 -7.81 6.08
C GLY A 90 -15.99 -7.49 5.18
N ARG A 91 -15.60 -8.43 4.32
CA ARG A 91 -14.39 -8.32 3.47
C ARG A 91 -14.52 -7.35 2.28
N ILE A 92 -15.38 -6.33 2.37
CA ILE A 92 -15.59 -5.37 1.27
C ILE A 92 -14.33 -4.55 1.00
N TRP A 93 -13.64 -4.09 2.05
CA TRP A 93 -12.40 -3.33 1.88
C TRP A 93 -11.36 -4.14 1.11
N CYS A 94 -10.95 -5.30 1.63
CA CYS A 94 -9.92 -6.11 1.00
C CYS A 94 -10.35 -6.80 -0.31
N GLY A 95 -11.66 -6.97 -0.56
CA GLY A 95 -12.17 -7.65 -1.74
C GLY A 95 -12.61 -6.75 -2.90
N TYR A 96 -12.98 -5.50 -2.64
CA TYR A 96 -13.54 -4.58 -3.63
C TYR A 96 -12.88 -3.20 -3.63
N LEU A 97 -12.39 -2.71 -2.48
CA LEU A 97 -11.93 -1.33 -2.34
C LEU A 97 -10.40 -1.17 -2.29
N CYS A 98 -9.68 -2.19 -1.83
CA CYS A 98 -8.24 -2.12 -1.62
C CYS A 98 -7.51 -2.16 -2.97
N PRO A 99 -6.79 -1.09 -3.35
CA PRO A 99 -6.07 -1.05 -4.62
C PRO A 99 -4.93 -2.08 -4.67
N VAL A 100 -4.21 -2.29 -3.56
CA VAL A 100 -3.06 -3.19 -3.52
C VAL A 100 -3.49 -4.64 -3.77
N GLY A 101 -4.53 -5.10 -3.07
CA GLY A 101 -5.06 -6.46 -3.26
C GLY A 101 -5.76 -6.61 -4.61
N GLY A 102 -6.56 -5.62 -5.01
CA GLY A 102 -7.33 -5.66 -6.24
C GLY A 102 -6.47 -5.65 -7.50
N LEU A 103 -5.43 -4.81 -7.56
CA LEU A 103 -4.48 -4.76 -8.67
C LEU A 103 -3.65 -6.04 -8.77
N ALA A 104 -3.25 -6.62 -7.63
CA ALA A 104 -2.54 -7.90 -7.61
C ALA A 104 -3.40 -9.07 -8.14
N GLU A 105 -4.70 -9.09 -7.81
CA GLU A 105 -5.60 -10.09 -8.38
C GLU A 105 -5.83 -9.87 -9.89
N LEU A 106 -5.96 -8.61 -10.32
CA LEU A 106 -6.14 -8.28 -11.73
C LEU A 106 -4.91 -8.65 -12.57
N SER A 107 -3.70 -8.37 -12.05
CA SER A 107 -2.44 -8.71 -12.70
C SER A 107 -2.25 -10.23 -12.80
N SER A 108 -2.54 -10.98 -11.73
CA SER A 108 -2.47 -12.44 -11.73
C SER A 108 -3.36 -13.09 -12.80
N ARG A 109 -4.51 -12.49 -13.11
CA ARG A 109 -5.41 -12.97 -14.16
C ARG A 109 -4.97 -12.58 -15.57
N MET A 110 -4.29 -11.44 -15.70
CA MET A 110 -3.76 -10.99 -16.99
C MET A 110 -2.53 -11.80 -17.41
N LEU A 111 -1.77 -12.32 -16.44
CA LEU A 111 -0.62 -13.17 -16.66
C LEU A 111 -1.02 -14.56 -17.20
N ASN A 112 -0.23 -15.05 -18.14
CA ASN A 112 -0.39 -16.37 -18.73
C ASN A 112 -0.06 -17.47 -17.71
N ASP A 113 -0.62 -18.67 -17.87
CA ASP A 113 -0.44 -19.78 -16.92
C ASP A 113 1.03 -20.16 -16.70
N ARG A 114 1.90 -19.93 -17.69
CA ARG A 114 3.35 -20.14 -17.57
C ARG A 114 4.06 -19.24 -16.55
N TRP A 115 3.48 -18.10 -16.21
CA TRP A 115 4.04 -17.14 -15.26
C TRP A 115 3.36 -17.23 -13.88
N LYS A 116 2.39 -18.14 -13.72
CA LYS A 116 1.70 -18.32 -12.45
C LYS A 116 2.56 -19.18 -11.53
N ILE A 117 2.87 -18.62 -10.36
CA ILE A 117 3.66 -19.30 -9.33
C ILE A 117 2.75 -20.27 -8.58
N GLU A 118 3.15 -21.53 -8.49
CA GLU A 118 2.43 -22.54 -7.70
C GLU A 118 2.81 -22.41 -6.22
N PHE A 119 1.94 -21.78 -5.44
CA PHE A 119 2.15 -21.60 -4.00
C PHE A 119 1.91 -22.87 -3.16
N ARG A 120 1.54 -24.01 -3.76
CA ARG A 120 1.13 -25.22 -3.04
C ARG A 120 2.29 -25.95 -2.33
N SER A 121 3.50 -25.84 -2.87
CA SER A 121 4.71 -26.47 -2.33
C SER A 121 5.35 -25.64 -1.20
N LEU A 122 4.92 -24.40 -1.02
CA LEU A 122 5.50 -23.51 0.00
C LEU A 122 4.85 -23.76 1.37
N PRO A 123 5.64 -23.72 2.46
CA PRO A 123 5.09 -23.86 3.80
C PRO A 123 4.36 -22.59 4.23
N GLN A 124 3.08 -22.52 3.88
CA GLN A 124 2.21 -21.36 4.09
C GLN A 124 2.19 -20.86 5.55
N ILE A 125 2.22 -21.79 6.52
CA ILE A 125 2.13 -21.49 7.95
C ILE A 125 3.39 -20.76 8.45
N GLN A 126 4.57 -21.27 8.06
CA GLN A 126 5.86 -20.75 8.50
C GLN A 126 6.12 -19.38 7.90
N ILE A 127 5.77 -19.17 6.62
CA ILE A 127 5.94 -17.87 5.97
C ILE A 127 5.03 -16.81 6.61
N ARG A 128 3.77 -17.15 6.89
CA ARG A 128 2.80 -16.20 7.49
C ARG A 128 3.21 -15.78 8.90
N TYR A 129 3.46 -16.75 9.78
CA TYR A 129 3.83 -16.45 11.17
C TYR A 129 5.27 -16.00 11.31
N GLY A 130 6.18 -16.47 10.46
CA GLY A 130 7.56 -15.99 10.39
C GLY A 130 7.63 -14.52 9.99
N TYR A 131 6.88 -14.12 8.95
CA TYR A 131 6.74 -12.71 8.57
C TYR A 131 6.12 -11.88 9.71
N PHE A 132 5.02 -12.34 10.31
CA PHE A 132 4.39 -11.64 11.43
C PHE A 132 5.33 -11.47 12.63
N GLY A 133 6.04 -12.53 13.03
CA GLY A 133 7.03 -12.49 14.10
C GLY A 133 8.22 -11.59 13.79
N PHE A 134 8.70 -11.59 12.55
CA PHE A 134 9.75 -10.68 12.10
C PHE A 134 9.34 -9.21 12.25
N PHE A 135 8.11 -8.86 11.85
CA PHE A 135 7.60 -7.49 12.00
C PHE A 135 7.38 -7.07 13.45
N LEU A 136 6.94 -7.99 14.32
CA LEU A 136 6.68 -7.68 15.73
C LEU A 136 7.95 -7.65 16.60
N VAL A 137 8.95 -8.48 16.28
CA VAL A 137 10.11 -8.69 17.17
C VAL A 137 11.40 -8.18 16.54
N ALA A 138 11.76 -8.69 15.36
CA ALA A 138 13.07 -8.41 14.77
C ALA A 138 13.21 -6.95 14.31
N MET A 139 12.18 -6.37 13.69
CA MET A 139 12.18 -4.96 13.26
C MET A 139 12.39 -3.97 14.42
N PRO A 140 11.58 -4.01 15.51
CA PRO A 140 11.83 -3.17 16.68
C PRO A 140 13.18 -3.44 17.34
N ALA A 141 13.60 -4.71 17.45
CA ALA A 141 14.87 -5.07 18.09
C ALA A 141 16.10 -4.53 17.34
N LEU A 142 16.02 -4.44 16.00
CA LEU A 142 17.07 -3.86 15.16
C LEU A 142 16.98 -2.33 15.03
N GLY A 143 15.97 -1.70 15.64
CA GLY A 143 15.72 -0.26 15.49
C GLY A 143 15.31 0.16 14.07
N ILE A 144 14.98 -0.80 13.20
CA ILE A 144 14.55 -0.53 11.83
C ILE A 144 13.05 -0.28 11.85
N SER A 145 12.66 0.92 11.47
CA SER A 145 11.25 1.27 11.33
C SER A 145 10.64 0.58 10.12
N ALA A 146 9.37 0.17 10.22
CA ALA A 146 8.60 -0.34 9.08
C ALA A 146 8.51 0.66 7.91
N CYS A 147 8.82 1.94 8.17
CA CYS A 147 8.94 3.00 7.18
C CYS A 147 10.11 2.78 6.21
N SER A 148 11.23 2.20 6.65
CA SER A 148 12.38 1.91 5.77
C SER A 148 12.04 0.89 4.67
N LEU A 149 11.09 -0.01 4.93
CA LEU A 149 10.58 -0.97 3.96
C LEU A 149 9.37 -0.46 3.17
N CYS A 150 8.96 0.78 3.40
CA CYS A 150 7.76 1.33 2.84
C CYS A 150 8.06 2.28 1.68
N ASN A 151 7.76 1.86 0.46
CA ASN A 151 8.01 2.67 -0.73
C ASN A 151 6.82 3.59 -1.07
N PHE A 152 6.23 4.25 -0.06
CA PHE A 152 5.17 5.25 -0.29
C PHE A 152 5.70 6.53 -0.95
N ILE A 153 7.02 6.73 -0.97
CA ILE A 153 7.68 7.78 -1.73
C ILE A 153 7.62 7.54 -3.24
N THR A 154 7.55 6.28 -3.72
CA THR A 154 7.57 6.00 -5.16
C THR A 154 6.37 6.58 -5.90
N ILE A 155 5.17 6.48 -5.33
CA ILE A 155 3.93 6.86 -6.02
C ILE A 155 3.91 8.37 -6.35
N PRO A 156 4.09 9.30 -5.40
CA PRO A 156 4.14 10.72 -5.72
C PRO A 156 5.31 11.06 -6.65
N ARG A 157 6.51 10.50 -6.41
CA ARG A 157 7.69 10.75 -7.26
C ARG A 157 7.52 10.24 -8.70
N LEU A 158 6.83 9.11 -8.88
CA LEU A 158 6.49 8.58 -10.20
C LEU A 158 5.51 9.51 -10.92
N ILE A 159 4.54 10.08 -10.20
CA ILE A 159 3.57 11.01 -10.76
C ILE A 159 4.23 12.36 -11.10
N GLU A 160 5.12 12.87 -10.23
CA GLU A 160 5.99 14.02 -10.52
C GLU A 160 6.86 13.77 -11.78
N ALA A 161 7.38 12.56 -11.93
CA ALA A 161 8.14 12.21 -13.14
C ALA A 161 7.25 12.22 -14.39
N MET A 162 6.01 11.73 -14.29
CA MET A 162 5.03 11.73 -15.38
C MET A 162 4.49 13.12 -15.72
N SER A 163 4.43 14.05 -14.76
CA SER A 163 4.07 15.46 -14.98
C SER A 163 5.23 16.29 -15.56
N GLY A 164 6.43 15.72 -15.67
CA GLY A 164 7.61 16.38 -16.21
C GLY A 164 8.42 17.17 -15.17
N GLU A 165 8.18 16.94 -13.88
CA GLU A 165 8.96 17.58 -12.82
C GLU A 165 10.35 16.93 -12.69
N TYR A 166 11.37 17.79 -12.61
CA TYR A 166 12.78 17.39 -12.57
C TYR A 166 13.11 16.48 -11.39
N ARG A 167 12.52 16.72 -10.21
CA ARG A 167 12.74 15.91 -9.01
C ARG A 167 12.29 14.45 -9.18
N GLY A 168 11.11 14.23 -9.77
CA GLY A 168 10.61 12.89 -10.06
C GLY A 168 11.45 12.15 -11.09
N MET A 169 11.91 12.86 -12.13
CA MET A 169 12.80 12.28 -13.15
C MET A 169 14.15 11.85 -12.57
N VAL A 170 14.74 12.66 -11.67
CA VAL A 170 15.98 12.30 -10.97
C VAL A 170 15.77 11.05 -10.09
N PHE A 171 14.65 10.96 -9.38
CA PHE A 171 14.31 9.79 -8.57
C PHE A 171 14.25 8.49 -9.40
N LEU A 172 13.65 8.52 -10.60
CA LEU A 172 13.59 7.35 -11.49
C LEU A 172 14.95 6.89 -12.00
N VAL A 173 15.90 7.80 -12.14
CA VAL A 173 17.26 7.50 -12.61
C VAL A 173 18.18 7.07 -11.45
N SER A 174 17.90 7.52 -10.22
CA SER A 174 18.71 7.22 -9.04
C SER A 174 18.29 5.97 -8.24
N SER A 175 17.10 5.42 -8.53
CA SER A 175 16.52 4.26 -7.81
C SER A 175 17.00 2.92 -8.33
#